data_AF-A0A7Y1Z1Q1-F1
#
_entry.id   AF-A0A7Y1Z1Q1-F1
#
_cell.length_a   1.000
_cell.length_b   1.000
_cell.length_c   1.000
_cell.angle_alpha   90.00
_cell.angle_beta   90.00
_cell.angle_gamma   90.00
#
_symmetry.space_group_name_H-M   'P 1'
#
loop_
_entity.id
_entity.type
_entity.pdbx_description
1 polymer ?
#
loop_
_entity_poly.entity_id
_entity_poly.type
_entity_poly.pdbx_seq_one_letter_code
_entity_poly.pdbx_strand_id
1 'polypeptide(L)' 'MAQRLKSRTITGRLVDIFRREGFDGASLTILAKGTGLGRASFYHHFPGGKSDMARAAYERASRDFTKAVLAPLAGSSPPG' A
#
# COMPACT_ATOMS: atom_id res chain seq x y z
N MET A 1 3.10 1.88 -19.59
CA MET A 1 1.85 1.39 -18.93
C MET A 1 2.12 0.26 -17.92
N ALA A 2 2.92 -0.77 -18.25
CA ALA A 2 3.21 -1.92 -17.39
C ALA A 2 3.81 -1.58 -16.00
N GLN A 3 4.69 -0.58 -15.93
CA GLN A 3 5.36 -0.20 -14.67
C GLN A 3 4.41 0.39 -13.61
N ARG A 4 3.36 1.10 -14.05
CA ARG A 4 2.31 1.65 -13.15
C ARG A 4 1.43 0.55 -12.56
N LEU A 5 1.09 -0.47 -13.35
CA LEU A 5 0.36 -1.66 -12.87
C LEU A 5 1.20 -2.43 -11.85
N LYS A 6 2.49 -2.64 -12.14
CA LYS A 6 3.43 -3.29 -11.22
C LYS A 6 3.51 -2.57 -9.87
N SER A 7 3.59 -1.24 -9.87
CA SER A 7 3.59 -0.42 -8.65
C SER A 7 2.27 -0.49 -7.87
N ARG A 8 1.11 -0.54 -8.57
CA ARG A 8 -0.20 -0.75 -7.93
C ARG A 8 -0.31 -2.15 -7.30
N THR A 9 0.25 -3.18 -7.92
CA THR A 9 0.27 -4.53 -7.35
C THR A 9 1.16 -4.58 -6.11
N ILE A 10 2.36 -3.98 -6.16
CA ILE A 10 3.28 -3.93 -5.02
C ILE A 10 2.65 -3.21 -3.83
N THR A 11 2.09 -2.03 -4.03
CA THR A 11 1.44 -1.26 -2.94
C THR A 11 0.24 -1.99 -2.34
N GLY A 12 -0.54 -2.74 -3.14
CA GLY A 12 -1.60 -3.60 -2.62
C GLY A 12 -1.06 -4.68 -1.70
N ARG A 13 -0.01 -5.39 -2.12
CA ARG A 13 0.63 -6.41 -1.27
C ARG A 13 1.24 -5.83 0.01
N LEU A 14 1.81 -4.64 -0.07
CA LEU A 14 2.31 -3.94 1.12
C LEU A 14 1.18 -3.63 2.11
N VAL A 15 0.00 -3.19 1.63
CA VAL A 15 -1.19 -3.01 2.48
C VAL A 15 -1.55 -4.30 3.20
N ASP A 16 -1.59 -5.43 2.48
CA ASP A 16 -1.94 -6.72 3.07
C ASP A 16 -0.94 -7.16 4.15
N ILE A 17 0.36 -6.99 3.90
CA ILE A 17 1.42 -7.35 4.84
C ILE A 17 1.35 -6.45 6.09
N PHE A 18 1.30 -5.13 5.92
CA PHE A 18 1.24 -4.21 7.07
C PHE A 18 -0.04 -4.36 7.88
N ARG A 19 -1.18 -4.71 7.24
CA ARG A 19 -2.42 -5.03 7.97
C ARG A 19 -2.33 -6.28 8.83
N ARG A 20 -1.57 -7.29 8.40
CA ARG A 20 -1.43 -8.57 9.12
C ARG A 20 -0.35 -8.54 10.19
N GLU A 21 0.80 -7.96 9.87
CA GLU A 21 2.01 -8.02 10.71
C GLU A 21 2.19 -6.77 11.57
N GLY A 22 1.44 -5.69 11.30
CA GLY A 22 1.71 -4.37 11.86
C GLY A 22 3.00 -3.74 11.31
N PHE A 23 3.32 -2.53 11.76
CA PHE A 23 4.56 -1.88 11.35
C PHE A 23 5.75 -2.67 11.87
N ASP A 24 5.93 -2.83 13.18
CA ASP A 24 7.14 -3.44 13.74
C ASP A 24 7.34 -4.90 13.30
N GLY A 25 6.28 -5.71 13.22
CA GLY A 25 6.35 -7.11 12.78
C GLY A 25 6.70 -7.31 11.31
N ALA A 26 6.45 -6.33 10.44
CA ALA A 26 6.77 -6.42 9.01
C ALA A 26 8.27 -6.26 8.73
N SER A 27 9.07 -7.30 8.94
CA SER A 27 10.51 -7.29 8.62
C SER A 27 10.77 -7.09 7.11
N LEU A 28 11.94 -6.56 6.74
CA LEU A 28 12.33 -6.41 5.33
C LEU A 28 12.32 -7.74 4.56
N THR A 29 12.59 -8.85 5.24
CA THR A 29 12.52 -10.19 4.64
C THR A 29 11.08 -10.59 4.33
N ILE A 30 10.14 -10.35 5.24
CA ILE A 30 8.70 -10.60 5.02
C ILE A 30 8.19 -9.74 3.87
N LEU A 31 8.55 -8.45 3.86
CA LEU A 31 8.19 -7.51 2.81
C LEU A 31 8.74 -7.97 1.44
N ALA A 32 10.00 -8.40 1.39
CA ALA A 32 10.65 -8.84 0.15
C ALA A 32 9.94 -10.07 -0.42
N LYS A 33 9.71 -11.08 0.43
CA LYS A 33 9.02 -12.30 0.06
C LYS A 33 7.58 -12.02 -0.39
N GLY A 34 6.83 -11.22 0.36
CA GLY A 34 5.43 -10.94 0.06
C GLY A 34 5.24 -10.11 -1.22
N THR A 35 6.13 -9.16 -1.50
CA THR A 35 6.08 -8.35 -2.73
C THR A 35 6.72 -9.02 -3.94
N GLY A 36 7.57 -10.03 -3.75
CA GLY A 36 8.38 -10.65 -4.80
C GLY A 36 9.54 -9.77 -5.27
N LEU A 37 9.89 -8.74 -4.50
CA LEU A 37 11.02 -7.85 -4.78
C LEU A 37 12.27 -8.32 -4.04
N GLY A 38 13.42 -8.23 -4.69
CA GLY A 38 14.70 -8.39 -4.02
C GLY A 38 15.04 -7.18 -3.13
N ARG A 39 15.85 -7.38 -2.08
CA ARG A 39 16.25 -6.31 -1.15
C ARG A 39 16.88 -5.10 -1.85
N ALA A 40 17.69 -5.32 -2.88
CA ALA A 40 18.28 -4.22 -3.67
C ALA A 40 17.23 -3.38 -4.43
N SER A 41 16.18 -4.02 -4.98
CA SER A 41 15.07 -3.31 -5.63
C SER A 41 14.29 -2.45 -4.65
N PHE A 42 14.19 -2.86 -3.38
CA PHE A 42 13.55 -2.05 -2.36
C PHE A 42 14.30 -0.76 -2.08
N TYR A 43 15.61 -0.80 -1.86
CA TYR A 43 16.36 0.43 -1.61
C TYR A 43 16.33 1.38 -2.82
N HIS A 44 16.18 0.85 -4.03
CA HIS A 44 15.99 1.67 -5.22
C HIS A 44 14.58 2.30 -5.31
N HIS A 45 13.52 1.56 -4.97
CA HIS A 45 12.13 2.07 -5.01
C HIS A 45 11.70 2.85 -3.78
N PHE A 46 12.26 2.51 -2.62
CA PHE A 46 11.94 3.03 -1.30
C PHE A 46 13.26 3.34 -0.58
N PRO A 47 13.89 4.49 -0.89
CA PRO A 47 15.17 4.86 -0.29
C PRO A 47 15.11 4.97 1.24
N GLY A 48 13.98 5.42 1.78
CA GLY A 48 13.67 5.42 3.22
C GLY A 48 13.26 4.05 3.78
N GLY A 49 13.39 2.99 2.98
CA GLY A 49 13.16 1.61 3.38
C GLY A 49 11.74 1.32 3.84
N LYS A 50 11.60 0.65 4.98
CA LYS A 50 10.33 0.17 5.53
C LYS A 50 9.32 1.31 5.77
N SER A 51 9.79 2.48 6.20
CA SER A 51 8.93 3.65 6.46
C SER A 51 8.30 4.17 5.18
N ASP A 52 9.06 4.25 4.09
CA ASP A 52 8.53 4.63 2.77
C ASP A 52 7.54 3.59 2.23
N MET A 53 7.79 2.30 2.45
CA MET A 53 6.85 1.24 2.07
C MET A 53 5.54 1.35 2.85
N ALA A 54 5.61 1.62 4.16
CA ALA A 54 4.43 1.81 5.01
C ALA A 54 3.62 3.03 4.57
N ARG A 55 4.28 4.15 4.26
CA ARG A 55 3.64 5.34 3.71
C ARG A 55 2.93 5.05 2.38
N ALA A 56 3.59 4.37 1.45
CA ALA A 56 3.00 3.99 0.18
C ALA A 56 1.78 3.05 0.35
N ALA A 57 1.83 2.13 1.31
CA ALA A 57 0.70 1.30 1.67
C ALA A 57 -0.45 2.13 2.27
N TYR A 58 -0.16 3.02 3.21
CA TYR A 58 -1.14 3.92 3.82
C TYR A 58 -1.85 4.78 2.76
N GLU A 59 -1.10 5.43 1.88
CA GLU A 59 -1.68 6.25 0.81
C GLU A 59 -2.58 5.42 -0.12
N ARG A 60 -2.20 4.16 -0.40
CA ARG A 60 -3.02 3.26 -1.20
C ARG A 60 -4.32 2.90 -0.48
N ALA A 61 -4.24 2.50 0.79
CA ALA A 61 -5.40 2.17 1.60
C ALA A 61 -6.34 3.36 1.76
N SER A 62 -5.79 4.56 2.01
CA SER A 62 -6.55 5.81 2.11
C SER A 62 -7.30 6.14 0.81
N ARG A 63 -6.63 6.04 -0.36
CA ARG A 63 -7.28 6.24 -1.66
C ARG A 63 -8.41 5.24 -1.90
N ASP A 64 -8.18 3.96 -1.62
CA ASP A 64 -9.17 2.91 -1.83
C ASP A 64 -10.38 3.10 -0.89
N PHE A 65 -10.14 3.45 0.38
CA PHE A 65 -11.19 3.78 1.36
C PHE A 65 -12.01 5.00 0.93
N THR A 66 -11.35 6.09 0.54
CA THR A 66 -12.04 7.30 0.08
C THR A 66 -12.93 6.98 -1.12
N LYS A 67 -12.43 6.20 -2.09
CA LYS A 67 -13.22 5.82 -3.27
C LYS A 67 -14.40 4.91 -2.94
N ALA A 68 -14.20 3.93 -2.07
CA ALA A 68 -15.19 2.90 -1.79
C ALA A 68 -16.23 3.31 -0.75
N VAL A 69 -15.88 4.20 0.19
CA VAL A 69 -16.70 4.55 1.35
C VAL A 69 -17.06 6.02 1.34
N LEU A 70 -16.08 6.93 1.32
CA LEU A 70 -16.34 8.36 1.51
C LEU A 70 -17.02 9.01 0.29
N ALA A 71 -16.56 8.71 -0.92
CA ALA A 71 -17.09 9.32 -2.14
C ALA A 71 -18.58 8.97 -2.39
N PRO A 72 -19.04 7.71 -2.21
CA PRO A 72 -20.47 7.40 -2.29
C PRO A 72 -21.31 8.16 -1.26
N LEU A 73 -20.84 8.26 -0.01
CA LEU A 73 -21.56 8.96 1.06
C LEU A 73 -21.64 10.47 0.84
N ALA A 74 -20.64 11.07 0.19
CA ALA A 74 -20.65 12.49 -0.16
C ALA A 74 -21.68 12.83 -1.26
N GLY A 75 -22.08 11.86 -2.09
CA GLY A 75 -23.07 12.02 -3.15
C GLY A 75 -24.51 11.73 -2.72
N SER A 76 -24.71 11.08 -1.57
CA SER A 76 -26.04 10.85 -1.00
C SER A 76 -26.45 12.04 -0.13
N SER A 77 -27.11 13.04 -0.72
CA SER A 77 -27.94 13.93 0.09
C SER A 77 -29.04 13.10 0.76
N PRO A 78 -29.37 13.32 2.04
CA PRO A 78 -30.54 12.70 2.64
C PRO A 78 -31.77 13.01 1.78
N PRO A 79 -32.70 12.05 1.56
CA PRO A 79 -33.97 12.39 0.94
C PRO A 79 -34.67 13.42 1.85
N GLY A 80 -34.93 14.60 1.28
CA GLY A 80 -35.72 15.66 1.91
C GLY A 80 -37.19 15.31 1.98
#